data_AF-A0A656YUW6-F1
#
_entry.id   AF-A0A656YUW6-F1
#
_cell.length_a   1.000
_cell.length_b   1.000
_cell.length_c   1.000
_cell.angle_alpha   90.00
_cell.angle_beta   90.00
_cell.angle_gamma   90.00
#
_symmetry.space_group_name_H-M   'P 1'
#
loop_
_entity.id
_entity.type
_entity.pdbx_description
1 polymer ?
#
loop_
_entity_poly.entity_id
_entity_poly.type
_entity_poly.pdbx_seq_one_letter_code
_entity_poly.pdbx_strand_id
1 'polypeptide(L)'
;MNGTLWRKSSPPRERVKLLNVLAEDIYQKSIAEACNVTSQAVSSWICKEKFYPGNEASMYLLKLGQRVKPEETAKIVKNGIEKYMNELEKIGIDIREDL
;
A
#
# COMPACT_ATOMS: atom_id res chain seq x y z
N MET A 1 -28.62 11.73 -3.67
CA MET A 1 -27.43 12.44 -4.18
C MET A 1 -26.75 13.07 -2.95
N ASN A 2 -25.47 12.91 -2.64
CA ASN A 2 -24.32 12.38 -3.34
C ASN A 2 -23.30 11.87 -2.32
N GLY A 3 -22.57 10.83 -2.72
CA GLY A 3 -21.66 10.07 -1.90
C GLY A 3 -20.58 10.88 -1.18
N THR A 4 -20.39 10.53 0.10
CA THR A 4 -19.22 10.96 0.88
C THR A 4 -18.75 9.90 1.87
N LEU A 5 -19.18 8.64 1.73
CA LEU A 5 -18.70 7.54 2.57
C LEU A 5 -17.37 6.93 2.10
N TRP A 6 -16.96 7.18 0.85
CA TRP A 6 -15.70 6.68 0.29
C TRP A 6 -14.49 7.60 0.51
N ARG A 7 -14.67 8.77 1.16
CA ARG A 7 -13.58 9.75 1.39
C ARG A 7 -12.78 9.53 2.67
N LYS A 8 -13.05 8.46 3.41
CA LYS A 8 -12.20 7.99 4.52
C LYS A 8 -11.65 6.61 4.20
N SER A 9 -11.05 6.46 3.03
CA SER A 9 -10.01 5.46 2.86
C SER A 9 -8.93 5.81 3.88
N SER A 10 -8.90 5.09 5.01
CA SER A 10 -7.73 5.10 5.89
C SER A 10 -6.50 4.94 5.00
N PRO A 11 -5.39 5.65 5.26
CA PRO A 11 -4.19 5.51 4.44
C PRO A 11 -3.91 4.02 4.32
N PRO A 12 -3.74 3.44 3.11
CA PRO A 12 -3.69 1.99 3.00
C PRO A 12 -2.42 1.56 3.71
N ARG A 13 -2.58 1.07 4.95
CA ARG A 13 -1.50 0.84 5.90
C ARG A 13 -0.43 -0.05 5.28
N GLU A 14 -0.86 -0.91 4.38
CA GLU A 14 -0.10 -1.85 3.58
C GLU A 14 0.85 -1.14 2.60
N ARG A 15 0.45 -0.02 1.98
CA ARG A 15 1.32 0.77 1.09
C ARG A 15 2.47 1.40 1.85
N VAL A 16 2.18 1.96 3.02
CA VAL A 16 3.20 2.58 3.89
C VAL A 16 4.10 1.49 4.50
N LYS A 17 3.53 0.35 4.91
CA LYS A 17 4.33 -0.81 5.36
C LYS A 17 5.29 -1.30 4.28
N LEU A 18 4.80 -1.45 3.04
CA LEU A 18 5.63 -1.87 1.92
C LEU A 18 6.74 -0.86 1.64
N LEU A 19 6.42 0.43 1.66
CA LEU A 19 7.42 1.50 1.52
C LEU A 19 8.50 1.41 2.60
N ASN A 20 8.11 1.22 3.87
CA ASN A 20 9.06 1.13 4.98
C ASN A 20 9.98 -0.08 4.84
N VAL A 21 9.43 -1.25 4.49
CA VAL A 21 10.22 -2.47 4.22
C VAL A 21 11.21 -2.26 3.08
N LEU A 22 10.81 -1.56 2.02
CA LEU A 22 11.72 -1.23 0.91
C LEU A 22 12.80 -0.23 1.34
N ALA A 23 12.45 0.77 2.16
CA ALA A 23 13.35 1.82 2.60
C ALA A 23 14.45 1.35 3.58
N GLU A 24 14.34 0.14 4.14
CA GLU A 24 15.38 -0.49 4.96
C GLU A 24 16.66 -0.77 4.15
N ASP A 25 16.51 -1.25 2.90
CA ASP A 25 17.63 -1.72 2.07
C ASP A 25 17.77 -0.98 0.74
N ILE A 26 16.78 -0.15 0.37
CA ILE A 26 16.78 0.59 -0.88
C ILE A 26 16.78 2.09 -0.61
N TYR A 27 17.73 2.79 -1.23
CA TYR A 27 17.81 4.23 -1.17
C TYR A 27 16.52 4.89 -1.68
N GLN A 28 16.07 5.93 -0.98
CA GLN A 28 14.87 6.69 -1.34
C GLN A 28 14.90 7.20 -2.79
N LYS A 29 16.09 7.54 -3.31
CA LYS A 29 16.27 7.96 -4.70
C LYS A 29 15.88 6.85 -5.68
N SER A 30 16.31 5.61 -5.46
CA SER A 30 15.97 4.48 -6.31
C SER A 30 14.49 4.12 -6.22
N ILE A 31 13.87 4.27 -5.04
CA ILE A 31 12.42 4.13 -4.87
C ILE A 31 11.68 5.21 -5.67
N ALA A 32 12.16 6.45 -5.62
CA ALA A 32 11.57 7.57 -6.35
C ALA A 32 11.63 7.37 -7.87
N GLU A 33 12.78 6.92 -8.38
CA GLU A 33 12.97 6.56 -9.80
C GLU A 33 12.02 5.42 -10.21
N ALA A 34 11.93 4.35 -9.43
CA ALA A 34 11.04 3.23 -9.71
C ALA A 34 9.57 3.64 -9.73
N CYS A 35 9.18 4.59 -8.88
CA CYS A 35 7.80 5.08 -8.78
C CYS A 35 7.50 6.29 -9.70
N ASN A 36 8.48 6.76 -10.48
CA ASN A 36 8.41 7.97 -11.29
C ASN A 36 7.93 9.21 -10.50
N VAL A 37 8.50 9.44 -9.32
CA VAL A 37 8.22 10.59 -8.45
C VAL A 37 9.50 11.28 -8.01
N THR A 38 9.37 12.41 -7.31
CA THR A 38 10.52 13.06 -6.67
C THR A 38 10.94 12.34 -5.40
N SER A 39 12.23 12.40 -5.05
CA SER A 39 12.74 11.94 -3.75
C SER A 39 12.04 12.65 -2.58
N GLN A 40 11.64 13.91 -2.77
CA GLN A 40 10.85 14.69 -1.80
C GLN A 40 9.46 14.07 -1.55
N ALA A 41 8.83 13.49 -2.57
CA ALA A 41 7.56 12.77 -2.41
C ALA A 41 7.77 11.52 -1.54
N VAL A 42 8.81 10.74 -1.81
CA VAL A 42 9.17 9.55 -1.03
C VAL A 42 9.47 9.91 0.43
N SER A 43 10.29 10.95 0.65
CA SER A 43 10.56 11.47 1.99
C SER A 43 9.29 11.91 2.71
N SER A 44 8.35 12.54 2.00
CA SER A 44 7.06 12.93 2.58
C SER A 44 6.21 11.72 2.97
N TRP A 45 6.20 10.65 2.17
CA TRP A 45 5.48 9.41 2.50
C TRP A 45 6.04 8.70 3.73
N ILE A 46 7.35 8.77 3.96
CA ILE A 46 8.01 8.16 5.12
C ILE A 46 7.79 9.02 6.38
N CYS A 47 7.96 10.34 6.27
CA CYS A 47 8.05 11.22 7.44
C CYS A 47 6.72 11.86 7.86
N LYS A 48 5.68 11.85 7.01
CA LYS A 48 4.43 12.58 7.26
C LYS A 48 3.22 11.65 7.22
N GLU A 49 2.51 11.51 8.34
CA GLU A 49 1.37 10.61 8.49
C GLU A 49 0.22 10.79 7.48
N LYS A 50 0.08 12.00 6.91
CA LYS A 50 -0.98 12.33 5.93
C LYS A 50 -0.58 12.07 4.48
N PHE A 51 0.67 11.70 4.22
CA PHE A 51 1.21 11.50 2.89
C PHE A 51 1.45 10.01 2.70
N TYR A 52 0.96 9.47 1.59
CA TYR A 52 1.14 8.06 1.26
C TYR A 52 1.20 7.89 -0.26
N PRO A 53 1.75 6.76 -0.75
CA PRO A 53 1.78 6.47 -2.17
C PRO A 53 0.37 6.40 -2.77
N GLY A 54 0.15 7.15 -3.84
CA GLY A 54 -1.04 7.03 -4.69
C GLY A 54 -1.12 5.65 -5.35
N ASN A 55 -2.23 5.35 -6.03
CA ASN A 55 -2.45 4.02 -6.64
C ASN A 55 -1.33 3.62 -7.61
N GLU A 56 -0.96 4.53 -8.51
CA GLU A 56 0.10 4.29 -9.50
C GLU A 56 1.46 4.01 -8.84
N ALA A 57 1.91 4.89 -7.94
CA ALA A 57 3.14 4.67 -7.18
C ALA A 57 3.10 3.36 -6.38
N SER A 58 1.93 2.97 -5.84
CA SER A 58 1.77 1.72 -5.11
C SER A 58 1.98 0.49 -5.99
N MET A 59 1.57 0.53 -7.25
CA MET A 59 1.82 -0.55 -8.21
C MET A 59 3.32 -0.71 -8.49
N TYR A 60 4.05 0.40 -8.60
CA TYR A 60 5.51 0.36 -8.76
C TYR A 60 6.21 -0.16 -7.50
N LEU A 61 5.77 0.27 -6.31
CA LEU A 61 6.28 -0.28 -5.05
C LEU A 61 6.02 -1.80 -4.94
N LEU A 62 4.86 -2.29 -5.37
CA LEU A 62 4.55 -3.73 -5.38
C LEU A 62 5.47 -4.49 -6.33
N LYS A 63 5.69 -3.98 -7.55
CA LYS A 63 6.62 -4.59 -8.52
C LYS A 63 8.05 -4.61 -7.99
N LEU A 64 8.49 -3.51 -7.38
CA LEU A 64 9.82 -3.40 -6.79
C LEU A 64 9.95 -4.39 -5.62
N GLY A 65 8.99 -4.39 -4.69
CA GLY A 65 8.90 -5.32 -3.57
C GLY A 65 8.94 -6.78 -3.99
N GLN A 66 8.14 -7.16 -4.98
CA GLN A 66 8.14 -8.52 -5.51
C GLN A 66 9.51 -8.94 -6.07
N ARG A 67 10.28 -8.00 -6.62
CA ARG A 67 11.61 -8.28 -7.17
C ARG A 67 12.69 -8.38 -6.10
N VAL A 68 12.62 -7.54 -5.06
CA VAL A 68 13.72 -7.36 -4.08
C VAL A 68 13.47 -8.01 -2.73
N LYS A 69 12.21 -8.09 -2.29
CA LYS A 69 11.74 -8.64 -1.01
C LYS A 69 10.42 -9.40 -1.22
N PRO A 70 10.43 -10.50 -2.00
CA PRO A 70 9.21 -11.19 -2.42
C PRO A 70 8.39 -11.73 -1.26
N GLU A 71 9.03 -12.29 -0.24
CA GLU A 71 8.35 -12.92 0.90
C GLU A 71 7.67 -11.88 1.79
N GLU A 72 8.36 -10.80 2.17
CA GLU A 72 7.77 -9.71 2.94
C GLU A 72 6.65 -9.01 2.17
N THR A 73 6.86 -8.79 0.87
CA THR A 73 5.84 -8.18 0.00
C THR A 73 4.59 -9.03 -0.05
N ALA A 74 4.73 -10.34 -0.28
CA ALA A 74 3.61 -11.27 -0.30
C ALA A 74 2.86 -11.30 1.05
N LYS A 75 3.60 -11.31 2.17
CA LYS A 75 3.03 -11.27 3.52
C LYS A 75 2.22 -9.98 3.76
N ILE A 76 2.74 -8.83 3.34
CA ILE A 76 2.03 -7.54 3.48
C ILE A 76 0.73 -7.56 2.67
N VAL A 77 0.79 -8.00 1.42
CA VAL A 77 -0.38 -8.07 0.53
C VAL A 77 -1.43 -9.03 1.08
N LYS A 78 -1.02 -10.24 1.46
CA LYS A 78 -1.92 -11.26 2.03
C LYS A 78 -2.62 -10.75 3.29
N ASN A 79 -1.88 -10.16 4.23
CA ASN A 79 -2.48 -9.59 5.44
C ASN A 79 -3.45 -8.44 5.12
N GLY A 80 -3.16 -7.65 4.10
CA GLY A 80 -4.05 -6.61 3.60
C GLY A 80 -5.37 -7.16 3.07
N ILE A 81 -5.29 -8.21 2.24
CA ILE A 81 -6.45 -8.91 1.69
C ILE A 81 -7.27 -9.54 2.83
N GLU A 82 -6.66 -10.32 3.71
CA GLU A 82 -7.33 -10.95 4.85
C GLU A 82 -8.03 -9.92 5.75
N LYS A 83 -7.38 -8.79 6.02
CA LYS A 83 -7.99 -7.71 6.80
C LYS A 83 -9.21 -7.13 6.09
N TYR A 84 -9.12 -6.90 4.79
CA TYR A 84 -10.22 -6.37 4.00
C TYR A 84 -11.40 -7.35 3.94
N MET A 85 -11.14 -8.64 3.73
CA MET A 85 -12.16 -9.70 3.75
C MET A 85 -12.88 -9.73 5.11
N ASN A 86 -12.13 -9.69 6.21
CA ASN A 86 -12.70 -9.62 7.57
C ASN A 86 -13.54 -8.36 7.81
N GLU A 87 -13.20 -7.22 7.20
CA GLU A 87 -13.98 -5.98 7.28
C GLU A 87 -15.30 -6.10 6.49
N LEU A 88 -15.28 -6.78 5.35
CA LEU A 88 -16.46 -7.04 4.54
C LEU A 88 -17.42 -8.03 5.21
N GLU A 89 -16.91 -9.11 5.80
CA GLU A 89 -17.72 -10.06 6.58
C GLU A 89 -18.45 -9.37 7.74
N LYS A 90 -17.79 -8.43 8.43
CA LYS A 90 -18.40 -7.66 9.53
C LYS A 90 -19.60 -6.82 9.11
N ILE A 91 -19.69 -6.43 7.84
CA ILE A 91 -20.82 -5.68 7.29
C ILE A 91 -21.82 -6.59 6.57
N GLY A 92 -21.70 -7.91 6.74
CA GLY A 92 -22.63 -8.91 6.20
C GLY A 92 -22.41 -9.23 4.72
N ILE A 93 -21.26 -8.88 4.15
CA ILE A 93 -20.88 -9.29 2.80
C ILE A 93 -20.05 -10.56 2.94
N ASP A 94 -20.66 -11.72 2.66
CA ASP A 94 -19.93 -12.98 2.50
C ASP A 94 -19.43 -13.09 1.07
N ILE A 95 -18.11 -13.22 0.92
CA ILE A 95 -17.41 -13.27 -0.38
C ILE A 95 -16.79 -14.66 -0.57
N ARG A 96 -16.92 -15.54 0.43
CA ARG A 96 -16.36 -16.90 0.39
C ARG A 96 -17.25 -17.85 -0.42
N GLU A 97 -18.50 -17.47 -0.70
CA GLU A 97 -19.40 -18.25 -1.56
C GLU A 97 -19.13 -18.07 -3.06
N ASP A 98 -18.42 -17.01 -3.47
CA ASP A 98 -18.21 -16.63 -4.88
C ASP A 98 -16.78 -16.87 -5.42
N LEU A 99 -15.88 -17.47 -4.63
CA LEU A 99 -14.48 -17.80 -4.99
C LEU A 99 -14.23 -19.31 -4.96
#